data_AF-A0A353E3U9-F1
#
_entry.id   AF-A0A353E3U9-F1
#
_cell.length_a   1.000
_cell.length_b   1.000
_cell.length_c   1.000
_cell.angle_alpha   90.00
_cell.angle_beta   90.00
_cell.angle_gamma   90.00
#
_symmetry.space_group_name_H-M   'P 1'
#
loop_
_entity.id
_entity.type
_entity.pdbx_description
1 polymer ?
#
loop_
_entity_poly.entity_id
_entity_poly.type
_entity_poly.pdbx_seq_one_letter_code
_entity_poly.pdbx_strand_id
1 'polypeptide(L)' 'MIMEQDNQTYYIIYCISQFARHFNITLKQAYAYLKRHKGLDFLYECYDGEHLQSLDDAVEDLSVICQRNGGALVC' A
#
# COMPACT_ATOMS: atom_id res chain seq x y z
N MET A 1 -0.25 17.98 -20.19
CA MET A 1 -1.33 17.11 -19.66
C MET A 1 -0.75 15.73 -19.42
N ILE A 2 -0.04 15.55 -18.30
CA ILE A 2 0.47 14.25 -17.83
C ILE A 2 0.46 14.33 -16.31
N MET A 3 -0.70 14.45 -15.63
CA MET A 3 -0.64 14.77 -14.18
C MET A 3 -1.68 14.11 -13.26
N GLU A 4 -2.62 13.28 -13.72
CA GLU A 4 -3.57 12.63 -12.79
C GLU A 4 -3.38 11.11 -12.66
N GLN A 5 -3.36 10.35 -13.76
CA GLN A 5 -3.15 8.89 -13.68
C GLN A 5 -1.74 8.50 -13.20
N ASP A 6 -0.74 9.33 -13.51
CA ASP A 6 0.62 9.10 -13.05
C ASP A 6 0.75 9.25 -11.53
N ASN A 7 0.07 10.22 -10.92
CA ASN A 7 0.17 10.48 -9.48
C ASN A 7 -0.31 9.29 -8.65
N GLN A 8 -1.40 8.66 -9.07
CA GLN A 8 -1.92 7.45 -8.43
C GLN A 8 -0.94 6.28 -8.56
N THR A 9 -0.36 6.10 -9.75
CA THR A 9 0.63 5.05 -9.98
C THR A 9 1.87 5.27 -9.12
N TYR A 10 2.39 6.50 -9.07
CA TYR A 10 3.53 6.85 -8.23
C TYR A 10 3.22 6.64 -6.74
N TYR A 11 2.06 7.08 -6.28
CA TYR A 11 1.62 6.89 -4.90
C TYR A 11 1.60 5.41 -4.50
N ILE A 12 1.02 4.55 -5.34
CA ILE A 12 0.98 3.10 -5.11
C ILE A 12 2.40 2.53 -5.03
N ILE A 13 3.30 2.92 -5.93
CA ILE A 13 4.70 2.48 -5.89
C ILE A 13 5.39 2.95 -4.60
N TYR A 14 5.15 4.19 -4.15
CA TYR A 14 5.69 4.70 -2.89
C TYR A 14 5.15 3.93 -1.68
N CYS A 15 3.85 3.64 -1.63
CA CYS A 15 3.24 2.83 -0.57
C CYS A 15 3.83 1.43 -0.51
N ILE A 16 3.97 0.75 -1.66
CA ILE A 16 4.60 -0.58 -1.73
C ILE A 16 6.05 -0.52 -1.25
N SER A 17 6.77 0.55 -1.62
CA SER A 17 8.17 0.75 -1.22
C SER A 17 8.32 0.99 0.28
N GLN A 18 7.44 1.80 0.86
CA GLN A 18 7.44 2.06 2.31
C GLN A 18 7.01 0.83 3.09
N PHE A 19 6.00 0.10 2.63
CA PHE A 19 5.59 -1.18 3.20
C PHE A 19 6.74 -2.18 3.20
N ALA A 20 7.46 -2.30 2.08
CA ALA A 20 8.64 -3.17 1.98
C ALA A 20 9.73 -2.79 2.99
N ARG A 21 9.98 -1.49 3.19
CA ARG A 21 10.95 -0.98 4.17
C ARG A 21 10.50 -1.22 5.61
N HIS A 22 9.23 -0.97 5.92
CA HIS A 22 8.66 -1.14 7.26
C HIS A 22 8.77 -2.59 7.74
N PHE A 23 8.42 -3.54 6.87
CA PHE A 23 8.50 -4.99 7.19
C PHE A 23 9.84 -5.63 6.84
N ASN A 24 10.82 -4.84 6.36
CA ASN A 24 12.13 -5.30 5.91
C ASN A 24 12.08 -6.50 4.93
N ILE A 25 11.13 -6.45 3.99
CA ILE A 25 10.92 -7.44 2.92
C ILE A 25 11.28 -6.86 1.55
N THR A 26 11.43 -7.73 0.54
CA THR A 26 11.69 -7.24 -0.82
C THR A 26 10.43 -6.59 -1.41
N LEU A 27 10.62 -5.61 -2.31
CA LEU A 27 9.52 -4.98 -3.07
C LEU A 27 8.59 -6.01 -3.74
N LYS A 28 9.16 -7.09 -4.28
CA LYS A 28 8.40 -8.17 -4.91
C LYS A 28 7.53 -8.93 -3.90
N GLN A 29 8.04 -9.18 -2.69
CA GLN A 29 7.27 -9.80 -1.62
C GLN A 29 6.18 -8.87 -1.11
N ALA A 30 6.48 -7.58 -0.92
CA ALA A 30 5.49 -6.58 -0.53
C ALA A 30 4.35 -6.51 -1.55
N TYR A 31 4.67 -6.37 -2.85
CA TYR A 31 3.66 -6.36 -3.91
C TYR A 31 2.82 -7.65 -3.93
N ALA A 32 3.46 -8.82 -3.84
CA ALA A 32 2.75 -10.10 -3.83
C ALA A 32 1.84 -10.25 -2.61
N TYR A 33 2.28 -9.77 -1.44
CA TYR A 33 1.52 -9.78 -0.21
C TYR A 33 0.30 -8.85 -0.28
N LEU A 34 0.50 -7.60 -0.67
CA LEU A 34 -0.56 -6.61 -0.85
C LEU A 34 -1.58 -7.07 -1.90
N LYS A 35 -1.12 -7.68 -2.99
CA LYS A 35 -2.01 -8.28 -4.01
C LYS A 35 -2.84 -9.45 -3.45
N ARG A 36 -2.24 -10.29 -2.61
CA ARG A 36 -2.91 -11.48 -2.05
C ARG A 36 -3.97 -11.11 -1.01
N HIS A 37 -3.74 -10.04 -0.25
CA HIS A 37 -4.58 -9.63 0.88
C HIS A 37 -5.39 -8.35 0.62
N LYS A 38 -5.67 -8.03 -0.66
CA LYS A 38 -6.47 -6.87 -1.09
C LYS A 38 -5.92 -5.49 -0.67
N GLY A 39 -4.65 -5.41 -0.29
CA GLY A 39 -3.98 -4.15 0.00
C GLY A 39 -3.83 -3.27 -1.24
N LEU A 40 -3.64 -3.86 -2.42
CA LEU A 40 -3.62 -3.09 -3.67
C LEU A 40 -5.00 -2.52 -4.01
N ASP A 41 -6.07 -3.31 -3.89
CA ASP A 41 -7.44 -2.84 -4.12
C ASP A 41 -7.77 -1.65 -3.19
N PHE A 42 -7.37 -1.72 -1.91
CA PHE A 42 -7.49 -0.59 -0.98
C PHE A 42 -6.78 0.67 -1.47
N LEU A 43 -5.54 0.58 -1.97
CA LEU A 43 -4.82 1.74 -2.48
C LEU A 43 -5.47 2.35 -3.73
N TYR A 44 -6.18 1.56 -4.53
CA TYR A 44 -6.95 2.07 -5.67
C TYR A 44 -8.28 2.71 -5.24
N GLU A 45 -9.02 2.08 -4.33
CA GLU A 45 -10.34 2.53 -3.88
C GLU A 45 -10.27 3.73 -2.91
N CYS A 46 -9.23 3.78 -2.07
CA CYS A 46 -9.06 4.82 -1.06
C CYS A 46 -8.06 5.91 -1.46
N TYR A 47 -7.59 5.93 -2.71
CA TYR A 47 -6.60 6.90 -3.19
C TYR A 47 -6.97 8.36 -2.88
N ASP A 48 -8.23 8.76 -3.13
CA ASP A 48 -8.68 10.14 -2.93
C ASP A 48 -8.63 10.62 -1.47
N GLY A 49 -8.66 9.71 -0.49
CA GLY A 49 -8.51 10.02 0.94
C GLY A 49 -7.09 9.84 1.44
N GLU A 50 -6.47 8.72 1.09
CA GLU A 50 -5.17 8.29 1.59
C GLU A 50 -4.01 9.14 1.07
N HIS A 51 -4.09 9.69 -0.15
CA HIS A 51 -2.99 10.49 -0.73
C HIS A 51 -2.72 11.81 0.02
N LEU A 52 -3.62 12.21 0.92
CA LEU A 52 -3.46 13.39 1.79
C LEU A 52 -2.84 13.03 3.15
N GLN A 53 -2.79 11.74 3.49
CA GLN A 53 -2.21 11.23 4.73
C GLN A 53 -0.72 10.94 4.60
N SER A 54 -0.05 10.70 5.72
CA SER A 54 1.36 10.33 5.71
C SER A 54 1.53 8.92 5.17
N LEU A 55 2.67 8.64 4.53
CA LEU A 55 2.98 7.29 4.05
C LEU A 55 3.07 6.25 5.18
N ASP A 56 3.38 6.67 6.42
CA ASP A 56 3.39 5.77 7.58
C ASP A 56 1.97 5.33 7.96
N ASP A 57 1.02 6.28 8.01
CA ASP A 57 -0.41 5.99 8.25
C ASP A 57 -0.95 5.03 7.17
N ALA A 58 -0.63 5.28 5.90
CA ALA A 58 -1.03 4.42 4.80
C ALA A 58 -0.45 2.99 4.93
N VAL A 59 0.75 2.83 5.50
CA VAL A 59 1.34 1.50 5.76
C VAL A 59 0.64 0.80 6.92
N GLU A 60 0.26 1.52 7.97
CA GLU A 60 -0.53 0.97 9.07
C GLU A 60 -1.92 0.52 8.58
N ASP A 61 -2.62 1.35 7.81
CA ASP A 61 -3.92 1.02 7.24
C ASP A 61 -3.84 -0.17 6.27
N LEU A 62 -2.81 -0.21 5.43
CA LEU A 62 -2.50 -1.38 4.60
C LEU A 62 -2.31 -2.65 5.43
N SER A 63 -1.63 -2.55 6.57
CA SER A 63 -1.37 -3.69 7.46
C SER A 63 -2.67 -4.18 8.10
N VAL A 64 -3.54 -3.27 8.55
CA VAL A 64 -4.86 -3.58 9.10
C VAL A 64 -5.76 -4.25 8.04
N ILE A 65 -5.81 -3.70 6.83
CA ILE A 65 -6.60 -4.28 5.72
C ILE A 65 -6.07 -5.65 5.34
N CYS A 66 -4.74 -5.80 5.22
CA CYS A 66 -4.15 -7.09 4.92
C CYS A 66 -4.46 -8.12 6.01
N GLN A 67 -4.34 -7.75 7.28
CA GLN A 67 -4.67 -8.61 8.42
C GLN A 67 -6.14 -9.06 8.40
N ARG A 68 -7.08 -8.14 8.15
CA ARG A 68 -8.51 -8.46 7.99
C ARG A 68 -8.79 -9.44 6.86
N ASN A 69 -7.95 -9.45 5.83
CA ASN A 69 -8.02 -10.37 4.69
C ASN A 69 -7.10 -11.60 4.85
N GLY A 70 -6.79 -12.00 6.09
CA GLY A 70 -6.01 -13.20 6.39
C GLY A 70 -4.49 -13.04 6.27
N GLY A 71 -4.02 -11.80 6.30
CA GLY A 71 -2.62 -11.44 6.32
C GLY A 71 -1.95 -11.79 7.65
N ALA A 72 -0.73 -12.33 7.56
CA ALA A 72 0.06 -12.74 8.73
C ALA A 72 1.20 -11.78 9.12
N LEU A 73 1.41 -10.69 8.35
CA LEU A 73 2.33 -9.63 8.72
C LEU A 73 1.60 -8.76 9.75
N VAL A 74 2.07 -8.84 10.98
CA VAL A 74 1.64 -8.00 12.09
C VAL A 74 2.70 -6.91 12.26
N CYS A 75 2.27 -5.65 12.23
CA CYS A 75 3.05 -4.52 12.73
C CYS A 75 3.29 -4.67 14.23
#